data_AF-A0A8B5Y0K3-F1
#
_entry.id   AF-A0A8B5Y0K3-F1
#
_cell.length_a   1.000
_cell.length_b   1.000
_cell.length_c   1.000
_cell.angle_alpha   90.00
_cell.angle_beta   90.00
_cell.angle_gamma   90.00
#
_symmetry.space_group_name_H-M   'P 1'
#
loop_
_entity.id
_entity.type
_entity.pdbx_description
1 polymer ?
#
loop_
_entity_poly.entity_id
_entity_poly.type
_entity_poly.pdbx_seq_one_letter_code
_entity_poly.pdbx_strand_id
1 'polypeptide(L)'
;MFFKKNEELDHNEKWYCVGIMTDNGLEDEEYDILSKRILDSVQNVSVISDLVRVEWDMDKLRALNERFQDPSFSDPCFIINEFIPEDIKKERKLLEKTHKWKRLFGLLSPIEYMEAETKAAHDFDKALFYTDDADKVIEYIIANS
;
A
#
# COMPACT_ATOMS: atom_id res chain seq x y z
N MET A 1 4.19 -5.88 -5.66
CA MET A 1 2.87 -5.83 -4.98
C MET A 1 2.29 -7.22 -4.96
N PHE A 2 2.02 -7.76 -3.76
CA PHE A 2 1.33 -9.03 -3.59
C PHE A 2 -0.11 -8.79 -3.12
N PHE A 3 -1.08 -9.45 -3.77
CA PHE A 3 -2.47 -9.48 -3.36
C PHE A 3 -2.81 -10.86 -2.82
N LYS A 4 -3.38 -10.93 -1.61
CA LYS A 4 -4.03 -12.16 -1.16
C LYS A 4 -5.24 -12.44 -2.08
N LYS A 5 -5.39 -13.68 -2.54
CA LYS A 5 -6.47 -14.06 -3.45
C LYS A 5 -7.80 -13.94 -2.69
N ASN A 6 -8.75 -13.16 -3.23
CA ASN A 6 -10.07 -12.90 -2.66
C ASN A 6 -10.92 -14.18 -2.52
N GLU A 7 -10.68 -14.99 -1.49
CA GLU A 7 -11.79 -15.62 -0.78
C GLU A 7 -12.46 -14.50 0.01
N GLU A 8 -13.78 -14.35 -0.14
CA GLU A 8 -14.58 -13.19 0.27
C GLU A 8 -14.09 -12.58 1.60
N LEU A 9 -13.38 -11.46 1.50
CA LEU A 9 -12.90 -10.70 2.66
C LEU A 9 -14.09 -10.50 3.60
N ASP A 10 -13.99 -10.95 4.85
CA ASP A 10 -15.10 -10.80 5.79
C ASP A 10 -15.40 -9.32 5.96
N HIS A 11 -16.61 -8.91 5.58
CA HIS A 11 -17.07 -7.53 5.64
C HIS A 11 -17.20 -7.00 7.06
N ASN A 12 -17.15 -7.87 8.07
CA ASN A 12 -17.17 -7.48 9.47
C ASN A 12 -15.77 -7.24 10.05
N GLU A 13 -14.70 -7.61 9.32
CA GLU A 13 -13.33 -7.43 9.75
C GLU A 13 -12.68 -6.24 9.04
N LYS A 14 -11.77 -5.56 9.74
CA LYS A 14 -10.91 -4.57 9.13
C LYS A 14 -9.78 -5.26 8.37
N TRP A 15 -9.55 -4.80 7.16
CA TRP A 15 -8.47 -5.27 6.31
C TRP A 15 -7.44 -4.16 6.14
N TYR A 16 -6.18 -4.53 5.98
CA TYR A 16 -5.07 -3.59 5.93
C TYR A 16 -4.23 -3.73 4.65
N CYS A 17 -3.67 -2.61 4.23
CA CYS A 17 -2.55 -2.52 3.32
C CYS A 17 -1.29 -2.19 4.12
N VAL A 18 -0.16 -2.80 3.77
CA VAL A 18 1.15 -2.43 4.31
C VAL A 18 2.06 -1.96 3.18
N GLY A 19 2.48 -0.70 3.24
CA GLY A 19 3.52 -0.16 2.37
C GLY A 19 4.87 -0.34 3.05
N ILE A 20 5.82 -0.96 2.37
CA ILE A 20 7.23 -0.99 2.77
C ILE A 20 7.93 0.05 1.91
N MET A 21 8.27 1.17 2.51
CA MET A 21 8.81 2.33 1.84
C MET A 21 10.32 2.40 2.01
N THR A 22 11.05 2.47 0.90
CA THR A 22 12.51 2.67 0.88
C THR A 22 12.89 3.82 -0.04
N ASP A 23 14.13 4.29 0.04
CA ASP A 23 14.60 5.33 -0.88
C ASP A 23 14.67 4.84 -2.33
N ASN A 24 15.10 3.59 -2.56
CA ASN A 24 15.46 3.09 -3.89
C ASN A 24 14.74 1.79 -4.31
N GLY A 25 13.72 1.36 -3.57
CA GLY A 25 13.11 0.05 -3.74
C GLY A 25 13.86 -1.05 -3.00
N LEU A 26 13.20 -2.20 -2.86
CA LEU A 26 13.77 -3.39 -2.23
C LEU A 26 14.31 -4.36 -3.29
N GLU A 27 15.35 -5.11 -2.93
CA GLU A 27 15.65 -6.34 -3.68
C GLU A 27 14.54 -7.37 -3.44
N ASP A 28 14.30 -8.23 -4.44
CA ASP A 28 13.22 -9.23 -4.39
C ASP A 28 13.30 -10.11 -3.13
N GLU A 29 14.52 -10.51 -2.72
CA GLU A 29 14.73 -11.34 -1.52
C GLU A 29 14.38 -10.58 -0.23
N GLU A 30 14.73 -9.30 -0.13
CA GLU A 30 14.41 -8.46 1.03
C GLU A 30 12.89 -8.24 1.15
N TYR A 31 12.24 -7.94 0.02
CA TYR A 31 10.80 -7.80 -0.04
C TYR A 31 10.08 -9.11 0.35
N ASP A 32 10.54 -10.24 -0.15
CA ASP A 32 9.98 -11.56 0.18
C ASP A 32 10.12 -11.87 1.67
N ILE A 33 11.28 -11.59 2.27
CA ILE A 33 11.52 -11.80 3.71
C ILE A 33 10.55 -10.95 4.56
N LEU A 34 10.48 -9.65 4.27
CA LEU A 34 9.65 -8.72 5.05
C LEU A 34 8.15 -8.99 4.88
N SER A 35 7.72 -9.18 3.63
CA SER A 35 6.31 -9.45 3.33
C SER A 35 5.84 -10.77 3.94
N LYS A 36 6.65 -11.83 3.82
CA LYS A 36 6.34 -13.14 4.41
C LYS A 36 6.25 -13.09 5.92
N ARG A 37 7.15 -12.37 6.59
CA ARG A 37 7.11 -12.20 8.06
C ARG A 37 5.76 -11.64 8.53
N ILE A 38 5.24 -10.63 7.83
CA ILE A 38 3.95 -10.02 8.14
C ILE A 38 2.81 -11.00 7.83
N LEU A 39 2.80 -11.59 6.64
CA LEU A 39 1.71 -12.49 6.19
C LEU A 39 1.62 -13.79 6.99
N ASP A 40 2.74 -14.33 7.45
CA ASP A 40 2.78 -15.53 8.30
C ASP A 40 2.27 -15.22 9.72
N SER A 41 2.24 -13.93 10.12
CA SER A 41 1.87 -13.50 11.47
C SER A 41 0.44 -12.98 11.60
N VAL A 42 -0.13 -12.40 10.54
CA VAL A 42 -1.48 -11.82 10.54
C VAL A 42 -2.27 -12.17 9.28
N GLN A 43 -3.57 -12.41 9.43
CA GLN A 43 -4.43 -12.81 8.30
C GLN A 43 -5.12 -11.64 7.60
N ASN A 44 -5.26 -10.50 8.28
CA ASN A 44 -6.08 -9.34 7.90
C ASN A 44 -5.30 -8.32 7.04
N VAL A 45 -4.29 -8.79 6.31
CA VAL A 45 -3.51 -7.99 5.34
C VAL A 45 -3.88 -8.46 3.94
N SER A 46 -4.43 -7.54 3.14
CA SER A 46 -4.81 -7.84 1.76
C SER A 46 -3.68 -7.56 0.78
N VAL A 47 -2.85 -6.55 1.07
CA VAL A 47 -1.84 -6.02 0.16
C VAL A 47 -0.58 -5.67 0.93
N ILE A 48 0.57 -6.11 0.41
CA ILE A 48 1.88 -5.55 0.77
C ILE A 48 2.53 -5.00 -0.49
N SER A 49 3.03 -3.76 -0.46
CA SER A 49 3.68 -3.11 -1.59
C SER A 49 5.07 -2.61 -1.23
N ASP A 50 6.03 -2.81 -2.11
CA ASP A 50 7.26 -2.02 -2.14
C ASP A 50 6.91 -0.63 -2.69
N LEU A 51 7.29 0.41 -1.94
CA LEU A 51 7.06 1.81 -2.27
C LEU A 51 8.41 2.51 -2.36
N VAL A 52 8.67 3.12 -3.52
CA VAL A 52 9.93 3.84 -3.75
C VAL A 52 9.73 5.32 -3.47
N ARG A 53 10.41 5.84 -2.44
CA ARG A 53 10.23 7.21 -1.94
C ARG A 53 10.53 8.25 -3.00
N VAL A 54 11.59 8.06 -3.78
CA VAL A 54 12.00 9.01 -4.82
C VAL A 54 11.02 9.07 -6.01
N GLU A 55 10.16 8.06 -6.16
CA GLU A 55 9.13 8.01 -7.20
C GLU A 55 7.78 8.54 -6.72
N TRP A 56 7.65 8.83 -5.42
CA TRP A 56 6.39 9.22 -4.81
C TRP A 56 6.15 10.74 -4.86
N ASP A 57 4.87 11.12 -4.76
CA ASP A 57 4.47 12.52 -4.75
C ASP A 57 4.97 13.23 -3.47
N MET A 58 5.75 14.29 -3.64
CA MET A 58 6.35 15.05 -2.54
C MET A 58 5.32 15.69 -1.60
N ASP A 59 4.17 16.11 -2.11
CA ASP A 59 3.11 16.68 -1.26
C ASP A 59 2.43 15.57 -0.44
N LYS A 60 2.30 14.36 -1.00
CA LYS A 60 1.84 13.18 -0.23
C LYS A 60 2.83 12.77 0.86
N LEU A 61 4.13 12.77 0.55
CA LEU A 61 5.16 12.51 1.56
C LEU A 61 5.16 13.56 2.68
N ARG A 62 4.93 14.83 2.33
CA ARG A 62 4.76 15.91 3.32
C ARG A 62 3.55 15.66 4.23
N ALA A 63 2.42 15.28 3.65
CA ALA A 63 1.21 14.97 4.42
C ALA A 63 1.45 13.82 5.42
N LEU A 64 2.21 12.80 5.02
CA LEU A 64 2.59 11.71 5.91
C LEU A 64 3.46 12.20 7.09
N ASN A 65 4.48 13.03 6.81
CA ASN A 65 5.33 13.63 7.85
C ASN A 65 4.55 14.53 8.81
N GLU A 66 3.67 15.39 8.29
CA GLU A 66 2.84 16.27 9.10
C GLU A 66 1.90 15.48 10.02
N ARG A 67 1.37 14.36 9.53
CA ARG A 67 0.45 13.50 10.26
C ARG A 67 1.11 12.79 11.45
N PHE A 68 2.32 12.27 11.27
CA PHE A 68 3.02 11.50 12.31
C PHE A 68 4.11 12.28 13.05
N GLN A 69 4.31 13.56 12.70
CA GLN A 69 5.31 14.46 13.30
C GLN A 69 6.73 13.89 13.26
N ASP A 70 7.05 13.10 12.24
CA ASP A 70 8.38 12.53 12.05
C ASP A 70 9.17 13.40 11.07
N PRO A 71 10.31 13.98 11.47
CA PRO A 71 11.13 14.81 10.59
C PRO A 71 11.90 14.00 9.54
N SER A 72 12.04 12.68 9.69
CA SER A 72 12.82 11.86 8.76
C SER A 72 12.35 10.42 8.70
N PHE A 73 12.03 9.95 7.50
CA PHE A 73 11.70 8.55 7.29
C PHE A 73 12.92 7.65 7.45
N SER A 74 12.79 6.57 8.23
CA SER A 74 13.77 5.47 8.22
C SER A 74 13.76 4.76 6.86
N ASP A 75 14.79 3.97 6.59
CA ASP A 75 14.92 3.21 5.33
C ASP A 75 15.30 1.75 5.66
N PRO A 76 14.36 0.79 5.62
CA PRO A 76 12.94 0.93 5.26
C PRO A 76 12.08 1.58 6.37
N CYS A 77 10.90 2.05 5.99
CA CYS A 77 9.79 2.35 6.90
C CYS A 77 8.49 1.66 6.44
N PHE A 78 7.59 1.39 7.38
CA PHE A 78 6.33 0.72 7.17
C PHE A 78 5.17 1.68 7.38
N ILE A 79 4.21 1.65 6.46
CA ILE A 79 3.01 2.49 6.48
C ILE A 79 1.80 1.56 6.43
N ILE A 80 0.86 1.74 7.37
CA ILE A 80 -0.38 0.96 7.39
C ILE A 80 -1.54 1.84 6.96
N ASN A 81 -2.33 1.32 6.03
CA ASN A 81 -3.60 1.90 5.61
C ASN A 81 -4.73 0.87 5.79
N GLU A 82 -5.95 1.34 5.97
CA GLU A 82 -7.12 0.46 5.82
C GLU A 82 -7.28 0.11 4.33
N PHE A 83 -7.49 -1.18 4.04
CA PHE A 83 -7.79 -1.65 2.70
C PHE A 83 -9.27 -1.47 2.42
N ILE A 84 -9.59 -0.55 1.52
CA ILE A 84 -10.96 -0.26 1.07
C ILE A 84 -11.08 -0.66 -0.41
N PRO A 85 -11.66 -1.84 -0.73
CA PRO A 85 -11.79 -2.31 -2.12
C PRO A 85 -12.47 -1.30 -3.06
N GLU A 86 -13.39 -0.51 -2.52
CA GLU A 86 -14.16 0.50 -3.24
C GLU A 86 -13.27 1.65 -3.73
N ASP A 87 -12.25 2.04 -2.96
CA ASP A 87 -11.30 3.08 -3.35
C ASP A 87 -10.44 2.60 -4.53
N ILE A 88 -9.97 1.36 -4.50
CA ILE A 88 -9.23 0.72 -5.61
C ILE A 88 -10.09 0.65 -6.88
N LYS A 89 -11.33 0.18 -6.77
CA LYS A 89 -12.28 0.09 -7.90
C LYS A 89 -12.58 1.48 -8.47
N LYS A 90 -12.68 2.51 -7.62
CA LYS A 90 -12.94 3.89 -8.04
C LYS A 90 -11.76 4.45 -8.82
N GLU A 91 -10.53 4.24 -8.33
CA GLU A 91 -9.32 4.72 -8.98
C GLU A 91 -9.10 4.05 -10.33
N ARG A 92 -9.31 2.74 -10.41
CA ARG A 92 -9.31 2.00 -11.68
C ARG A 92 -10.29 2.60 -12.70
N LYS A 93 -11.52 2.87 -12.28
CA LYS A 93 -12.54 3.51 -13.14
C LYS A 93 -12.13 4.93 -13.55
N LEU A 94 -11.44 5.67 -12.68
CA LEU A 94 -10.94 7.00 -12.98
C LEU A 94 -9.85 6.95 -14.04
N LEU A 95 -8.86 6.07 -13.89
CA LEU A 95 -7.80 5.82 -14.88
C LEU A 95 -8.40 5.52 -16.26
N GLU A 96 -9.34 4.57 -16.30
CA GLU A 96 -10.06 4.18 -17.53
C GLU A 96 -10.84 5.35 -18.16
N LYS A 97 -11.43 6.24 -17.36
CA LYS A 97 -12.17 7.42 -17.82
C LYS A 97 -11.25 8.56 -18.26
N THR A 98 -10.08 8.69 -17.67
CA THR A 98 -9.08 9.69 -18.06
C THR A 98 -8.40 9.28 -19.36
N HIS A 99 -8.11 7.99 -19.52
CA HIS A 99 -7.44 7.43 -20.69
C HIS A 99 -8.39 6.66 -21.62
N LYS A 100 -9.59 7.20 -21.89
CA LYS A 100 -10.63 6.56 -22.71
C LYS A 100 -10.13 6.00 -24.03
N TRP A 101 -9.27 6.74 -24.73
CA TRP A 101 -8.70 6.29 -26.01
C TRP A 101 -7.72 5.14 -25.82
N LYS A 102 -6.79 5.23 -24.87
CA LYS A 102 -5.89 4.10 -24.56
C LYS A 102 -6.69 2.87 -24.20
N ARG A 103 -7.72 3.01 -23.36
CA ARG A 103 -8.65 1.92 -23.02
C ARG A 103 -9.33 1.35 -24.27
N LEU A 104 -9.90 2.19 -25.13
CA LEU A 104 -10.62 1.77 -26.33
C LEU A 104 -9.74 0.96 -27.29
N PHE A 105 -8.45 1.35 -27.39
CA PHE A 105 -7.47 0.66 -28.21
C PHE A 105 -6.70 -0.45 -27.47
N GLY A 106 -7.04 -0.77 -26.22
CA GLY A 106 -6.35 -1.81 -25.43
C GLY A 106 -4.90 -1.45 -25.07
N LEU A 107 -4.57 -0.17 -25.02
CA LEU A 107 -3.22 0.37 -24.76
C LEU A 107 -2.99 0.79 -23.30
N LEU A 108 -3.96 0.58 -22.41
CA LEU A 108 -3.72 0.71 -20.97
C LEU A 108 -2.98 -0.53 -20.47
N SER A 109 -1.74 -0.33 -20.05
CA SER A 109 -0.86 -1.40 -19.59
C SER A 109 -1.23 -1.91 -18.20
N PRO A 110 -0.90 -3.17 -17.86
CA PRO A 110 -1.02 -3.68 -16.50
C PRO A 110 -0.27 -2.85 -15.45
N ILE A 111 0.86 -2.25 -15.82
CA ILE A 111 1.67 -1.38 -14.95
C ILE A 111 0.89 -0.12 -14.58
N GLU A 112 0.23 0.54 -15.55
CA GLU A 112 -0.61 1.72 -15.29
C GLU A 112 -1.75 1.41 -14.30
N TYR A 113 -2.35 0.21 -14.39
CA TYR A 113 -3.33 -0.22 -13.40
C TYR A 113 -2.69 -0.45 -12.03
N MET A 114 -1.57 -1.16 -11.97
CA MET A 114 -0.88 -1.48 -10.72
C MET A 114 -0.44 -0.22 -9.97
N GLU A 115 0.09 0.80 -10.68
CA GLU A 115 0.45 2.08 -10.10
C GLU A 115 -0.76 2.81 -9.50
N ALA A 116 -1.87 2.87 -10.24
CA ALA A 116 -3.10 3.51 -9.80
C ALA A 116 -3.70 2.79 -8.57
N GLU A 117 -3.73 1.46 -8.59
CA GLU A 117 -4.22 0.63 -7.49
C GLU A 117 -3.31 0.74 -6.26
N THR A 118 -1.98 0.80 -6.43
CA THR A 118 -1.02 1.00 -5.34
C THR A 118 -1.21 2.37 -4.67
N LYS A 119 -1.38 3.44 -5.46
CA LYS A 119 -1.64 4.78 -4.93
C LYS A 119 -2.95 4.87 -4.17
N ALA A 120 -3.99 4.19 -4.63
CA ALA A 120 -5.27 4.13 -3.92
C ALA A 120 -5.21 3.28 -2.63
N ALA A 121 -4.43 2.20 -2.63
CA ALA A 121 -4.22 1.34 -1.46
C ALA A 121 -3.42 2.05 -0.36
N HIS A 122 -2.47 2.89 -0.74
CA HIS A 122 -1.53 3.57 0.16
C HIS A 122 -1.74 5.09 0.13
N ASP A 123 -2.97 5.54 0.38
CA ASP A 123 -3.27 6.97 0.49
C ASP A 123 -2.73 7.54 1.81
N PHE A 124 -1.62 8.26 1.75
CA PHE A 124 -0.92 8.76 2.94
C PHE A 124 -1.75 9.71 3.81
N ASP A 125 -2.73 10.41 3.23
CA ASP A 125 -3.65 11.26 3.99
C ASP A 125 -4.51 10.44 4.97
N LYS A 126 -4.71 9.15 4.66
CA LYS A 126 -5.48 8.18 5.43
C LYS A 126 -4.61 7.16 6.18
N ALA A 127 -3.29 7.35 6.20
CA ALA A 127 -2.39 6.43 6.89
C ALA A 127 -2.79 6.29 8.37
N LEU A 128 -2.83 5.07 8.87
CA LEU A 128 -3.26 4.73 10.22
C LEU A 128 -2.09 4.61 11.18
N PHE A 129 -0.97 4.09 10.69
CA PHE A 129 0.21 3.83 11.50
C PHE A 129 1.47 3.94 10.65
N TYR A 130 2.56 4.31 11.31
CA TYR A 130 3.88 4.48 10.72
C TYR A 130 4.93 3.96 11.72
N THR A 131 5.88 3.16 11.24
CA THR A 131 6.97 2.62 12.07
C THR A 131 8.13 2.13 11.20
N ASP A 132 9.30 1.97 11.79
CA ASP A 132 10.50 1.38 11.18
C ASP A 132 10.69 -0.11 11.55
N ASP A 133 9.68 -0.72 12.19
CA ASP A 133 9.77 -2.03 12.83
C ASP A 133 8.60 -2.92 12.40
N ALA A 134 8.93 -4.02 11.73
CA ALA A 134 7.95 -4.99 11.25
C ALA A 134 7.16 -5.66 12.38
N ASP A 135 7.73 -5.82 13.59
CA ASP A 135 6.99 -6.39 14.72
C ASP A 135 5.90 -5.45 15.20
N LYS A 136 6.16 -4.14 15.22
CA LYS A 136 5.15 -3.13 15.55
C LYS A 136 4.02 -3.07 14.52
N VAL A 137 4.29 -3.39 13.26
CA VAL A 137 3.24 -3.54 12.23
C VAL A 137 2.30 -4.69 12.61
N ILE A 138 2.86 -5.83 12.97
CA ILE A 138 2.12 -7.02 13.40
C ILE A 138 1.30 -6.72 14.67
N GLU A 139 1.92 -6.12 15.68
CA GLU A 139 1.27 -5.73 16.93
C GLU A 139 0.09 -4.77 16.67
N TYR A 140 0.28 -3.77 15.80
CA TYR A 140 -0.76 -2.83 15.44
C TYR A 140 -1.97 -3.54 14.83
N ILE A 141 -1.74 -4.42 13.86
CA ILE A 141 -2.82 -5.14 13.18
C ILE A 141 -3.56 -6.04 14.15
N ILE A 142 -2.85 -6.81 15.00
CA ILE A 142 -3.45 -7.68 16.01
C ILE A 142 -4.31 -6.87 16.99
N ALA A 143 -3.85 -5.70 17.43
CA ALA A 143 -4.57 -4.87 18.39
C ALA A 143 -5.81 -4.17 17.80
N ASN A 144 -5.92 -4.09 16.47
CA ASN A 144 -6.97 -3.33 15.76
C ASN A 144 -7.81 -4.19 14.79
N SER A 145 -7.62 -5.51 14.79
CA SER A 145 -8.48 -6.49 14.08
C SER A 145 -9.55 -7.00 15.04
#